data_AF-N9Z4R4-F1
#
_entry.id   AF-N9Z4R4-F1
#
_cell.length_a   1.000
_cell.length_b   1.000
_cell.length_c   1.000
_cell.angle_alpha   90.00
_cell.angle_beta   90.00
_cell.angle_gamma   90.00
#
_symmetry.space_group_name_H-M   'P 1'
#
loop_
_entity.id
_entity.type
_entity.pdbx_description
1 polymer ?
#
loop_
_entity_poly.entity_id
_entity_poly.type
_entity_poly.pdbx_seq_one_letter_code
_entity_poly.pdbx_strand_id
1 'polypeptide(L)'
;MGKDNQLKDRTGEVSYTKYGTKATTVQYINNKDVLVEFNDDYRFQYHTTYINFKNGRLTNPYDKSIYRIGFIGIGDYDSKHISYPAWFNMIKRCYKKQKSYDDESYDDCIVDKEWHNFQNFAKWYEENMYVCDERLVIDKDIKLHGNRMYSKEYCMLLPEKINLLFIKEKARRGDLPMGVHFHKERDNYVAMCSVDGKTKYIGSYSNPQIAFNHYKEFKEKHIKKVLENYIGILPSDIYKAVENYKIEITD
;
A
#
# COMPACT_ATOMS: atom_id res chain seq x y z
N MET A 1 -27.50 19.76 -57.48
CA MET A 1 -28.01 19.12 -56.25
C MET A 1 -26.90 19.14 -55.22
N GLY A 2 -26.86 20.18 -54.39
CA GLY A 2 -25.94 20.23 -53.26
C GLY A 2 -26.31 19.11 -52.30
N LYS A 3 -25.37 18.23 -51.97
CA LYS A 3 -25.56 17.31 -50.86
C LYS A 3 -25.60 18.17 -49.60
N ASP A 4 -26.80 18.37 -49.05
CA ASP A 4 -26.96 18.85 -47.68
C ASP A 4 -26.18 17.90 -46.78
N ASN A 5 -24.96 18.29 -46.44
CA ASN A 5 -24.13 17.62 -45.48
C ASN A 5 -24.66 18.06 -44.11
N GLN A 6 -25.87 17.63 -43.76
CA GLN A 6 -26.42 17.83 -42.43
C GLN A 6 -25.40 17.25 -41.45
N LEU A 7 -24.80 18.12 -40.65
CA LEU A 7 -23.93 17.71 -39.56
C LEU A 7 -24.74 16.73 -38.72
N LYS A 8 -24.34 15.45 -38.77
CA LYS A 8 -24.99 14.42 -37.99
C LYS A 8 -24.76 14.78 -36.52
N ASP A 9 -25.82 15.22 -35.84
CA ASP A 9 -25.79 15.36 -34.39
C ASP A 9 -25.67 13.96 -33.79
N ARG A 10 -24.71 13.82 -32.87
CA ARG A 10 -24.37 12.56 -32.19
C ARG A 10 -24.51 12.67 -30.69
N THR A 11 -25.21 13.69 -30.21
CA THR A 11 -25.52 13.87 -28.79
C THR A 11 -26.40 12.71 -28.28
N GLY A 12 -26.13 12.21 -27.07
CA GLY A 12 -26.83 11.08 -26.47
C GLY A 12 -26.33 9.70 -26.88
N GLU A 13 -25.34 9.59 -27.77
CA GLU A 13 -24.66 8.32 -28.04
C GLU A 13 -23.91 7.84 -26.78
N VAL A 14 -23.84 6.52 -26.58
CA VAL A 14 -23.24 5.88 -25.40
C VAL A 14 -22.01 5.07 -25.78
N SER A 15 -20.97 5.13 -24.95
CA SER A 15 -19.78 4.29 -25.00
C SER A 15 -19.33 3.90 -23.59
N TYR A 16 -18.27 3.10 -23.48
CA TYR A 16 -17.75 2.60 -22.20
C TYR A 16 -16.22 2.68 -22.18
N THR A 17 -15.66 2.94 -20.98
CA THR A 17 -14.21 2.79 -20.77
C THR A 17 -13.82 1.31 -20.76
N LYS A 18 -12.52 1.01 -20.86
CA LYS A 18 -11.99 -0.36 -20.71
C LYS A 18 -12.30 -0.99 -19.34
N TYR A 19 -12.68 -0.18 -18.35
CA TYR A 19 -13.05 -0.64 -17.00
C TYR A 19 -14.57 -0.74 -16.81
N GLY A 20 -15.35 -0.42 -17.84
CA GLY A 20 -16.81 -0.58 -17.85
C GLY A 20 -17.60 0.68 -17.44
N THR A 21 -16.95 1.82 -17.23
CA THR A 21 -17.65 3.06 -16.89
C THR A 21 -18.36 3.62 -18.12
N LYS A 22 -19.67 3.81 -18.01
CA LYS A 22 -20.51 4.37 -19.08
C LYS A 22 -20.16 5.84 -19.30
N ALA A 23 -20.12 6.26 -20.57
CA ALA A 23 -19.99 7.66 -20.95
C ALA A 23 -21.03 8.00 -22.02
N THR A 24 -21.50 9.24 -22.00
CA THR A 24 -22.50 9.78 -22.93
C THR A 24 -21.94 11.01 -23.63
N THR A 25 -22.18 11.15 -24.94
CA THR A 25 -21.89 12.40 -25.65
C THR A 25 -22.88 13.47 -25.23
N VAL A 26 -22.39 14.58 -24.68
CA VAL A 26 -23.24 15.71 -24.25
C VAL A 26 -23.23 16.85 -25.26
N GLN A 27 -22.17 16.94 -26.08
CA GLN A 27 -22.08 17.90 -27.18
C GLN A 27 -21.26 17.31 -28.32
N TYR A 28 -21.75 17.45 -29.55
CA TYR A 28 -21.02 17.08 -30.77
C TYR A 28 -20.76 18.32 -31.63
N ILE A 29 -19.51 18.77 -31.70
CA ILE A 29 -19.11 19.90 -32.55
C ILE A 29 -18.68 19.37 -33.92
N ASN A 30 -17.76 18.40 -33.95
CA ASN A 30 -17.33 17.70 -35.15
C ASN A 30 -16.65 16.36 -34.79
N ASN A 31 -16.13 15.63 -35.79
CA ASN A 31 -15.53 14.31 -35.55
C ASN A 31 -14.22 14.34 -34.73
N LYS A 32 -13.58 15.50 -34.57
CA LYS A 32 -12.39 15.71 -33.74
C LYS A 32 -12.71 16.29 -32.37
N ASP A 33 -13.94 16.75 -32.17
CA ASP A 33 -14.34 17.52 -31.01
C ASP A 33 -15.74 17.11 -30.53
N VAL A 34 -15.74 16.23 -29.53
CA VAL A 34 -16.91 15.66 -28.88
C VAL A 34 -16.71 15.77 -27.37
N LEU A 35 -17.61 16.48 -26.71
CA LEU A 35 -17.65 16.52 -25.25
C LEU A 35 -18.35 15.26 -24.74
N VAL A 36 -17.65 14.49 -23.90
CA VAL A 36 -18.17 13.29 -23.26
C VAL A 36 -18.32 13.54 -21.76
N GLU A 37 -19.35 12.97 -21.17
CA GLU A 37 -19.57 12.92 -19.71
C GLU A 37 -19.60 11.47 -19.26
N PHE A 38 -18.90 11.14 -18.17
CA PHE A 38 -18.98 9.83 -17.53
C PHE A 38 -20.21 9.74 -16.61
N ASN A 39 -20.91 8.62 -16.65
CA ASN A 39 -22.13 8.37 -15.88
C ASN A 39 -21.81 7.69 -14.53
N ASP A 40 -20.82 8.22 -13.81
CA ASP A 40 -20.49 7.85 -12.44
C ASP A 40 -20.79 9.00 -11.47
N ASP A 41 -20.46 8.83 -10.19
CA ASP A 41 -20.72 9.84 -9.16
C ASP A 41 -19.93 11.15 -9.38
N TYR A 42 -18.84 11.10 -10.15
CA TYR A 42 -17.95 12.24 -10.38
C TYR A 42 -18.35 13.06 -11.61
N ARG A 43 -19.11 12.47 -12.54
CA ARG A 43 -19.58 13.12 -13.77
C ARG A 43 -18.48 13.83 -14.54
N PHE A 44 -17.29 13.23 -14.58
CA PHE A 44 -16.14 13.85 -15.23
C PHE A 44 -16.41 14.08 -16.71
N GLN A 45 -15.99 15.24 -17.22
CA GLN A 45 -16.19 15.62 -18.61
C GLN A 45 -14.87 16.01 -19.26
N TYR A 46 -14.70 15.63 -20.54
CA TYR A 46 -13.60 16.14 -21.35
C TYR A 46 -13.91 16.02 -22.85
N HIS A 47 -13.16 16.77 -23.66
CA HIS A 47 -13.26 16.71 -25.12
C HIS A 47 -12.37 15.60 -25.71
N THR A 48 -12.92 14.84 -26.65
CA THR A 48 -12.20 13.81 -27.40
C THR A 48 -12.64 13.73 -28.86
N THR A 49 -12.02 12.83 -29.62
CA THR A 49 -12.43 12.57 -31.01
C THR A 49 -13.56 11.54 -31.05
N TYR A 50 -14.45 11.67 -32.03
CA TYR A 50 -15.55 10.72 -32.22
C TYR A 50 -15.07 9.28 -32.42
N ILE A 51 -13.92 9.09 -33.08
CA ILE A 51 -13.35 7.75 -33.28
C ILE A 51 -12.87 7.13 -31.96
N ASN A 52 -12.29 7.91 -31.04
CA ASN A 52 -11.90 7.41 -29.72
C ASN A 52 -13.13 7.05 -28.89
N PHE A 53 -14.15 7.91 -28.91
CA PHE A 53 -15.44 7.63 -28.26
C PHE A 53 -16.06 6.33 -28.78
N LYS A 54 -16.24 6.22 -30.10
CA LYS A 54 -16.83 5.04 -30.74
C LYS A 54 -16.07 3.75 -30.45
N ASN A 55 -14.74 3.82 -30.35
CA ASN A 55 -13.88 2.67 -30.07
C ASN A 55 -13.68 2.40 -28.56
N GLY A 56 -14.35 3.13 -27.67
CA GLY A 56 -14.20 2.96 -26.21
C GLY A 56 -12.83 3.36 -25.67
N ARG A 57 -12.05 4.15 -26.42
CA ARG A 57 -10.74 4.69 -26.01
C ARG A 57 -10.92 5.93 -25.15
N LEU A 58 -11.68 5.76 -24.06
CA LEU A 58 -12.03 6.79 -23.12
C LEU A 58 -11.23 6.61 -21.83
N THR A 59 -10.80 7.74 -21.25
CA THR A 59 -10.04 7.75 -20.01
C THR A 59 -10.83 8.53 -18.96
N ASN A 60 -11.30 7.83 -17.94
CA ASN A 60 -11.87 8.45 -16.75
C ASN A 60 -10.83 8.42 -15.61
N PRO A 61 -10.43 9.55 -15.03
CA PRO A 61 -9.49 9.59 -13.89
C PRO A 61 -9.99 8.84 -12.66
N TYR A 62 -11.31 8.62 -12.55
CA TYR A 62 -11.96 7.91 -11.45
C TYR A 62 -12.21 6.41 -11.73
N ASP A 63 -11.77 5.91 -12.89
CA ASP A 63 -11.82 4.48 -13.14
C ASP A 63 -10.90 3.74 -12.15
N LYS A 64 -11.48 2.76 -11.44
CA LYS A 64 -10.80 1.88 -10.48
C LYS A 64 -9.86 0.89 -11.17
N SER A 65 -8.82 1.43 -11.77
CA SER A 65 -7.85 0.74 -12.60
C SER A 65 -6.92 -0.19 -11.83
N ILE A 66 -6.76 0.03 -10.52
CA ILE A 66 -5.83 -0.72 -9.68
C ILE A 66 -6.60 -1.67 -8.77
N TYR A 67 -6.55 -2.97 -9.10
CA TYR A 67 -7.27 -4.04 -8.39
C TYR A 67 -8.77 -3.78 -8.18
N ARG A 68 -9.42 -3.00 -9.05
CA ARG A 68 -10.84 -2.57 -8.92
C ARG A 68 -11.14 -1.73 -7.68
N ILE A 69 -10.10 -1.17 -7.06
CA ILE A 69 -10.19 -0.32 -5.87
C ILE A 69 -9.58 1.04 -6.15
N GLY A 70 -8.28 1.09 -6.47
CA GLY A 70 -7.53 2.32 -6.63
C GLY A 70 -7.77 3.01 -7.97
N PHE A 71 -7.81 4.34 -7.94
CA PHE A 71 -7.92 5.23 -9.10
C PHE A 71 -6.98 6.43 -8.93
N ILE A 72 -6.61 7.08 -10.05
CA ILE A 72 -5.62 8.16 -10.02
C ILE A 72 -6.21 9.46 -9.49
N GLY A 73 -7.46 9.78 -9.88
CA GLY A 73 -8.09 11.06 -9.58
C GLY A 73 -7.57 12.22 -10.44
N ILE A 74 -8.03 13.43 -10.13
CA ILE A 74 -7.62 14.67 -10.79
C ILE A 74 -6.78 15.49 -9.80
N GLY A 75 -5.57 15.85 -10.21
CA GLY A 75 -4.66 16.69 -9.42
C GLY A 75 -3.25 16.64 -9.98
N ASP A 76 -2.28 17.03 -9.14
CA ASP A 76 -0.89 17.24 -9.53
C ASP A 76 -0.07 15.95 -9.65
N TYR A 77 -0.60 14.83 -9.16
CA TYR A 77 0.14 13.58 -9.04
C TYR A 77 -0.20 12.59 -10.14
N ASP A 78 0.81 11.93 -10.71
CA ASP A 78 0.64 10.88 -11.71
C ASP A 78 1.46 9.62 -11.37
N SER A 79 1.41 8.61 -12.23
CA SER A 79 2.13 7.34 -12.01
C SER A 79 3.66 7.44 -12.00
N LYS A 80 4.24 8.61 -12.30
CA LYS A 80 5.68 8.88 -12.22
C LYS A 80 6.10 9.41 -10.85
N HIS A 81 5.13 9.86 -10.03
CA HIS A 81 5.41 10.34 -8.69
C HIS A 81 6.04 9.24 -7.82
N ILE A 82 7.01 9.60 -6.97
CA ILE A 82 7.84 8.67 -6.20
C ILE A 82 7.03 7.74 -5.29
N SER A 83 5.86 8.18 -4.84
CA SER A 83 4.98 7.42 -3.95
C SER A 83 4.08 6.42 -4.68
N TYR A 84 3.98 6.47 -6.01
CA TYR A 84 3.11 5.59 -6.78
C TYR A 84 3.39 4.09 -6.55
N PRO A 85 4.65 3.62 -6.54
CA PRO A 85 4.95 2.23 -6.23
C PRO A 85 4.51 1.81 -4.82
N ALA A 86 4.62 2.71 -3.83
CA ALA A 86 4.17 2.43 -2.47
C ALA A 86 2.64 2.28 -2.41
N TRP A 87 1.90 3.21 -3.03
CA TRP A 87 0.45 3.16 -3.14
C TRP A 87 -0.04 1.89 -3.87
N PHE A 88 0.55 1.60 -5.03
CA PHE A 88 0.19 0.42 -5.83
C PHE A 88 0.42 -0.87 -5.04
N ASN A 89 1.57 -1.01 -4.38
CA ASN A 89 1.88 -2.21 -3.60
C ASN A 89 1.00 -2.34 -2.36
N MET A 90 0.63 -1.23 -1.72
CA MET A 90 -0.34 -1.21 -0.62
C MET A 90 -1.71 -1.76 -1.06
N ILE A 91 -2.25 -1.25 -2.18
CA ILE A 91 -3.53 -1.76 -2.74
C ILE A 91 -3.39 -3.22 -3.18
N LYS A 92 -2.28 -3.58 -3.84
CA LYS A 92 -2.00 -4.96 -4.25
C LYS A 92 -2.05 -5.93 -3.07
N ARG A 93 -1.36 -5.61 -1.97
CA ARG A 93 -1.31 -6.47 -0.76
C ARG A 93 -2.71 -6.76 -0.23
N CYS A 94 -3.58 -5.75 -0.20
CA CYS A 94 -4.94 -5.90 0.31
C CYS A 94 -5.88 -6.63 -0.68
N TYR A 95 -5.82 -6.33 -1.98
CA TYR A 95 -6.90 -6.68 -2.92
C TYR A 95 -6.51 -7.58 -4.11
N LYS A 96 -5.26 -8.08 -4.16
CA LYS A 96 -4.88 -9.09 -5.15
C LYS A 96 -5.66 -10.39 -4.91
N LYS A 97 -6.35 -10.88 -5.95
CA LYS A 97 -7.20 -12.08 -5.88
C LYS A 97 -6.44 -13.38 -5.63
N GLN A 98 -5.29 -13.56 -6.29
CA GLN A 98 -4.47 -14.75 -6.17
C GLN A 98 -3.38 -14.49 -5.11
N LYS A 99 -3.66 -14.91 -3.89
CA LYS A 99 -2.75 -14.77 -2.76
C LYS A 99 -1.74 -15.91 -2.77
N SER A 100 -0.46 -15.57 -2.63
CA SER A 100 0.57 -16.56 -2.27
C SER A 100 0.58 -16.77 -0.76
N TYR A 101 1.31 -17.78 -0.30
CA TYR A 101 1.56 -18.03 1.11
C TYR A 101 2.06 -16.78 1.87
N ASP A 102 2.97 -16.02 1.26
CA ASP A 102 3.48 -14.77 1.85
C ASP A 102 2.46 -13.62 1.84
N ASP A 103 1.35 -13.74 1.11
CA ASP A 103 0.29 -12.73 1.07
C ASP A 103 -0.76 -12.94 2.18
N GLU A 104 -0.78 -14.09 2.86
CA GLU A 104 -1.80 -14.46 3.88
C GLU A 104 -1.88 -13.45 5.03
N SER A 105 -0.77 -12.80 5.39
CA SER A 105 -0.76 -11.76 6.43
C SER A 105 -1.61 -10.53 6.09
N TYR A 106 -2.01 -10.38 4.82
CA TYR A 106 -2.77 -9.25 4.29
C TYR A 106 -4.19 -9.60 3.85
N ASP A 107 -4.70 -10.79 4.15
CA ASP A 107 -6.01 -11.25 3.65
C ASP A 107 -7.20 -10.48 4.22
N ASP A 108 -7.07 -9.98 5.45
CA ASP A 108 -8.06 -9.15 6.13
C ASP A 108 -7.69 -7.66 6.12
N CYS A 109 -6.61 -7.28 5.42
CA CYS A 109 -6.17 -5.90 5.38
C CYS A 109 -6.96 -5.09 4.36
N ILE A 110 -7.32 -3.86 4.74
CA ILE A 110 -8.05 -2.91 3.92
C ILE A 110 -7.29 -1.59 3.81
N VAL A 111 -7.64 -0.82 2.77
CA VAL A 111 -7.15 0.55 2.57
C VAL A 111 -8.31 1.50 2.78
N ASP A 112 -8.10 2.56 3.56
CA ASP A 112 -9.06 3.62 3.77
C ASP A 112 -9.55 4.21 2.44
N LYS A 113 -10.82 4.59 2.38
CA LYS A 113 -11.46 5.05 1.14
C LYS A 113 -10.82 6.32 0.58
N GLU A 114 -10.32 7.21 1.44
CA GLU A 114 -9.62 8.41 0.97
C GLU A 114 -8.38 8.04 0.17
N TRP A 115 -7.70 6.96 0.55
CA TRP A 115 -6.50 6.45 -0.10
C TRP A 115 -6.76 5.55 -1.31
N HIS A 116 -8.03 5.31 -1.67
CA HIS A 116 -8.36 4.73 -2.99
C HIS A 116 -8.06 5.73 -4.12
N ASN A 117 -8.07 7.03 -3.82
CA ASN A 117 -7.63 8.09 -4.71
C ASN A 117 -6.12 8.32 -4.54
N PHE A 118 -5.34 8.13 -5.61
CA PHE A 118 -3.89 8.34 -5.58
C PHE A 118 -3.51 9.78 -5.21
N GLN A 119 -4.30 10.79 -5.60
CA GLN A 119 -4.00 12.18 -5.25
C GLN A 119 -3.91 12.37 -3.73
N ASN A 120 -4.85 11.79 -2.99
CA ASN A 120 -4.91 11.91 -1.54
C ASN A 120 -3.73 11.20 -0.87
N PHE A 121 -3.39 10.01 -1.36
CA PHE A 121 -2.23 9.28 -0.85
C PHE A 121 -0.91 10.00 -1.15
N ALA A 122 -0.74 10.50 -2.39
CA ALA A 122 0.49 11.16 -2.81
C ALA A 122 0.73 12.45 -2.03
N LYS A 123 -0.32 13.26 -1.83
CA LYS A 123 -0.27 14.43 -0.96
C LYS A 123 0.16 14.08 0.46
N TRP A 124 -0.50 13.11 1.09
CA TRP A 124 -0.11 12.63 2.42
C TRP A 124 1.35 12.15 2.43
N TYR A 125 1.78 11.43 1.40
CA TYR A 125 3.13 10.91 1.32
C TYR A 125 4.15 12.05 1.32
N GLU A 126 3.99 13.07 0.47
CA GLU A 126 4.88 14.24 0.44
C GLU A 126 4.90 15.00 1.77
N GLU A 127 3.73 15.22 2.37
CA GLU A 127 3.61 15.91 3.65
C GLU A 127 4.28 15.16 4.82
N ASN A 128 4.48 13.85 4.69
CA ASN A 128 5.06 12.99 5.72
C ASN A 128 6.47 12.51 5.37
N MET A 129 7.02 12.88 4.20
CA MET A 129 8.40 12.59 3.85
C MET A 129 9.36 13.44 4.68
N TYR A 130 10.50 12.86 5.00
CA TYR A 130 11.61 13.54 5.67
C TYR A 130 12.93 13.10 5.05
N VAL A 131 13.98 13.90 5.25
CA VAL A 131 15.30 13.62 4.70
C VAL A 131 15.90 12.40 5.41
N CYS A 132 16.16 11.36 4.64
CA CYS A 132 16.80 10.14 5.09
C CYS A 132 17.59 9.55 3.92
N ASP A 133 18.78 9.00 4.17
CA ASP A 133 19.62 8.37 3.15
C ASP A 133 19.07 7.02 2.65
N GLU A 134 17.88 6.64 3.11
CA GLU A 134 17.22 5.39 2.78
C GLU A 134 15.85 5.66 2.13
N ARG A 135 15.40 4.68 1.35
CA ARG A 135 14.03 4.69 0.86
C ARG A 135 13.06 4.62 2.04
N LEU A 136 12.11 5.54 2.06
CA LEU A 136 10.98 5.48 2.97
C LEU A 136 9.94 4.46 2.48
N VAL A 137 9.46 3.63 3.40
CA VAL A 137 8.44 2.62 3.18
C VAL A 137 7.26 2.85 4.10
N ILE A 138 6.05 2.61 3.60
CA ILE A 138 4.82 2.74 4.38
C ILE A 138 4.61 1.54 5.29
N ASP A 139 4.35 1.82 6.56
CA ASP A 139 3.96 0.84 7.57
C ASP A 139 2.65 1.24 8.25
N LYS A 140 1.81 0.26 8.62
CA LYS A 140 0.51 0.46 9.30
C LYS A 140 0.47 -0.08 10.73
N ASP A 141 1.48 -0.84 11.13
CA ASP A 141 1.49 -1.72 12.31
C ASP A 141 2.28 -1.11 13.48
N ILE A 142 3.21 -0.19 13.24
CA ILE A 142 4.01 0.44 14.29
C ILE A 142 3.16 1.34 15.20
N LYS A 143 2.25 2.16 14.65
CA LYS A 143 1.37 3.02 15.46
C LYS A 143 0.31 2.24 16.23
N LEU A 144 -0.22 1.19 15.61
CA LEU A 144 -1.30 0.39 16.15
C LEU A 144 -1.00 -1.09 15.88
N HIS A 145 -0.69 -1.81 16.96
CA HIS A 145 -0.37 -3.22 16.90
C HIS A 145 -1.56 -4.04 16.38
N GLY A 146 -1.31 -4.97 15.46
CA GLY A 146 -2.35 -5.81 14.86
C GLY A 146 -3.32 -5.07 13.93
N ASN A 147 -3.00 -3.83 13.54
CA ASN A 147 -3.86 -3.04 12.67
C ASN A 147 -4.04 -3.68 11.29
N ARG A 148 -5.28 -3.67 10.81
CA ARG A 148 -5.68 -4.21 9.50
C ARG A 148 -6.03 -3.12 8.49
N MET A 149 -5.85 -1.85 8.82
CA MET A 149 -6.19 -0.73 7.93
C MET A 149 -4.98 0.11 7.57
N TYR A 150 -4.75 0.31 6.28
CA TYR A 150 -3.89 1.38 5.78
C TYR A 150 -4.67 2.69 5.72
N SER A 151 -4.27 3.68 6.50
CA SER A 151 -4.88 5.02 6.52
C SER A 151 -3.87 6.08 7.01
N LYS A 152 -4.18 7.37 6.80
CA LYS A 152 -3.33 8.48 7.25
C LYS A 152 -3.13 8.51 8.76
N GLU A 153 -4.11 8.02 9.53
CA GLU A 153 -4.10 7.99 10.99
C GLU A 153 -3.08 6.95 11.50
N TYR A 154 -3.11 5.75 10.93
CA TYR A 154 -2.35 4.61 11.43
C TYR A 154 -1.04 4.36 10.70
N CYS A 155 -0.87 4.91 9.50
CA CYS A 155 0.36 4.73 8.75
C CYS A 155 1.45 5.73 9.11
N MET A 156 2.68 5.33 8.83
CA MET A 156 3.88 6.17 8.87
C MET A 156 4.86 5.76 7.77
N LEU A 157 5.75 6.68 7.42
CA LEU A 157 6.89 6.41 6.55
C LEU A 157 8.10 6.06 7.42
N LEU A 158 8.69 4.90 7.20
CA LEU A 158 9.86 4.40 7.92
C LEU A 158 11.03 4.22 6.97
N PRO A 159 12.28 4.39 7.43
CA PRO A 159 13.44 3.92 6.67
C PRO A 159 13.34 2.41 6.50
N GLU A 160 13.72 1.90 5.32
CA GLU A 160 13.62 0.48 5.00
C GLU A 160 14.30 -0.41 6.06
N LYS A 161 15.49 -0.06 6.55
CA LYS A 161 16.15 -0.86 7.60
C LYS A 161 15.36 -0.93 8.90
N ILE A 162 14.71 0.16 9.32
CA ILE A 162 13.84 0.15 10.51
C ILE A 162 12.65 -0.76 10.27
N ASN A 163 11.98 -0.63 9.12
CA ASN A 163 10.82 -1.46 8.78
C ASN A 163 11.15 -2.95 8.76
N LEU A 164 12.33 -3.33 8.25
CA LEU A 164 12.80 -4.73 8.22
C LEU A 164 12.96 -5.34 9.63
N LEU A 165 13.12 -4.53 10.68
CA LEU A 165 13.21 -5.05 12.05
C LEU A 165 11.90 -5.72 12.51
N PHE A 166 10.77 -5.39 11.90
CA PHE A 166 9.43 -5.81 12.32
C PHE A 166 8.77 -6.85 11.40
N ILE A 167 9.54 -7.48 10.51
CA ILE A 167 9.02 -8.57 9.68
C ILE A 167 8.59 -9.74 10.56
N LYS A 168 7.32 -10.13 10.43
CA LYS A 168 6.72 -11.30 11.10
C LYS A 168 6.71 -12.47 10.12
N GLU A 169 7.68 -13.38 10.20
CA GLU A 169 7.72 -14.60 9.34
C GLU A 169 6.72 -15.67 9.82
N LYS A 170 5.44 -15.31 9.97
CA LYS A 170 4.43 -16.18 10.61
C LYS A 170 4.27 -17.52 9.91
N ALA A 171 4.33 -17.48 8.58
CA ALA A 171 4.12 -18.62 7.73
C ALA A 171 5.16 -19.73 8.04
N ARG A 172 6.46 -19.40 8.01
CA ARG A 172 7.55 -20.39 8.09
C ARG A 172 7.74 -21.03 9.47
N ARG A 173 7.21 -20.45 10.56
CA ARG A 173 7.49 -20.87 11.95
C ARG A 173 6.46 -21.85 12.55
N GLY A 174 5.28 -21.99 11.96
CA GLY A 174 4.18 -22.76 12.55
C GLY A 174 3.64 -22.14 13.85
N ASP A 175 3.39 -22.96 14.87
CA ASP A 175 2.74 -22.55 16.13
C ASP A 175 3.72 -21.96 17.18
N LEU A 176 5.01 -21.90 16.87
CA LEU A 176 6.01 -21.38 17.82
C LEU A 176 6.05 -19.84 17.82
N PRO A 177 6.35 -19.21 18.97
CA PRO A 177 6.59 -17.77 19.03
C PRO A 177 7.69 -17.30 18.09
N MET A 178 7.66 -16.03 17.71
CA MET A 178 8.71 -15.46 16.86
C MET A 178 10.10 -15.64 17.50
N GLY A 179 11.08 -15.96 16.66
CA GLY A 179 12.46 -16.18 17.10
C GLY A 179 12.68 -17.46 17.91
N VAL A 180 11.69 -18.34 18.03
CA VAL A 180 11.77 -19.60 18.76
C VAL A 180 11.70 -20.78 17.80
N HIS A 181 12.61 -21.74 17.96
CA HIS A 181 12.64 -23.00 17.22
C HIS A 181 12.79 -24.18 18.18
N PHE A 182 12.22 -25.33 17.85
CA PHE A 182 12.38 -26.56 18.64
C PHE A 182 13.51 -27.43 18.08
N HIS A 183 14.49 -27.77 18.92
CA HIS A 183 15.64 -28.60 18.57
C HIS A 183 15.42 -30.05 19.02
N LYS A 184 14.87 -30.88 18.12
CA LYS A 184 14.41 -32.25 18.42
C LYS A 184 15.43 -33.12 19.14
N GLU A 185 16.69 -33.13 18.72
CA GLU A 185 17.72 -34.01 19.30
C GLU A 185 18.10 -33.65 20.74
N ARG A 186 17.90 -32.39 21.14
CA ARG A 186 18.25 -31.87 22.47
C ARG A 186 17.03 -31.64 23.36
N ASP A 187 15.85 -31.93 22.82
CA ASP A 187 14.55 -31.75 23.47
C ASP A 187 14.39 -30.36 24.13
N ASN A 188 14.74 -29.30 23.39
CA ASN A 188 14.72 -27.94 23.91
C ASN A 188 14.31 -26.88 22.86
N TYR A 189 14.03 -25.68 23.34
CA TYR A 189 13.63 -24.52 22.56
C TYR A 189 14.78 -23.53 22.44
N VAL A 190 15.12 -23.15 21.22
CA VAL A 190 16.22 -22.24 20.92
C VAL A 190 15.67 -20.87 20.54
N ALA A 191 16.17 -19.83 21.20
CA ALA A 191 15.89 -18.45 20.86
C ALA A 191 16.99 -17.89 19.94
N MET A 192 16.60 -17.32 18.80
CA MET A 192 17.51 -16.68 17.85
C MET A 192 16.91 -15.41 17.25
N CYS A 193 17.77 -14.47 16.88
CA CYS A 193 17.37 -13.24 16.21
C CYS A 193 18.25 -12.96 14.99
N SER A 194 17.66 -12.54 13.88
CA SER A 194 18.42 -11.96 12.77
C SER A 194 18.90 -10.56 13.13
N VAL A 195 20.20 -10.32 13.03
CA VAL A 195 20.88 -9.05 13.29
C VAL A 195 21.84 -8.82 12.13
N ASP A 196 21.64 -7.74 11.37
CA ASP A 196 22.48 -7.37 10.22
C ASP A 196 22.68 -8.52 9.21
N GLY A 197 21.60 -9.26 8.94
CA GLY A 197 21.60 -10.41 8.03
C GLY A 197 22.24 -11.69 8.57
N LYS A 198 22.68 -11.69 9.84
CA LYS A 198 23.27 -12.85 10.52
C LYS A 198 22.36 -13.36 11.62
N THR A 199 22.27 -14.67 11.75
CA THR A 199 21.53 -15.29 12.86
C THR A 199 22.36 -15.20 14.14
N LYS A 200 21.81 -14.57 15.16
CA LYS A 200 22.38 -14.51 16.51
C LYS A 200 21.66 -15.50 17.42
N TYR A 201 22.41 -16.47 17.94
CA TYR A 201 21.95 -17.34 19.01
C TYR A 201 21.84 -16.56 20.32
N ILE A 202 20.70 -16.68 20.98
CA ILE A 202 20.39 -16.01 22.26
C ILE A 202 20.52 -17.02 23.41
N GLY A 203 19.94 -18.21 23.25
CA GLY A 203 19.96 -19.24 24.28
C GLY A 203 19.13 -20.47 23.93
N SER A 204 19.21 -21.48 24.77
CA SER A 204 18.39 -22.69 24.73
C SER A 204 17.66 -22.86 26.05
N TYR A 205 16.40 -23.25 26.00
CA TYR A 205 15.48 -23.22 27.14
C TYR A 205 14.54 -24.43 27.10
N SER A 206 13.99 -24.82 28.24
CA SER A 206 13.07 -25.96 28.34
C SER A 206 11.64 -25.63 27.90
N ASN A 207 11.30 -24.36 27.70
CA ASN A 207 9.94 -23.91 27.44
C ASN A 207 9.92 -22.81 26.36
N PRO A 208 8.96 -22.84 25.41
CA PRO A 208 8.88 -21.87 24.32
C PRO A 208 8.58 -20.44 24.80
N GLN A 209 7.82 -20.27 25.89
CA GLN A 209 7.53 -18.97 26.50
C GLN A 209 8.80 -18.34 27.07
N ILE A 210 9.66 -19.12 27.72
CA ILE A 210 10.93 -18.63 28.27
C ILE A 210 11.86 -18.24 27.13
N ALA A 211 11.97 -19.09 26.09
CA ALA A 211 12.74 -18.78 24.89
C ALA A 211 12.25 -17.48 24.22
N PHE A 212 10.94 -17.30 24.10
CA PHE A 212 10.34 -16.09 23.54
C PHE A 212 10.64 -14.85 24.37
N ASN A 213 10.56 -14.92 25.70
CA ASN A 213 10.84 -13.76 26.56
C ASN A 213 12.29 -13.28 26.37
N HIS A 214 13.26 -14.20 26.29
CA HIS A 214 14.64 -13.85 26.00
C HIS A 214 14.84 -13.31 24.58
N TYR A 215 14.14 -13.87 23.59
CA TYR A 215 14.10 -13.31 22.24
C TYR A 215 13.57 -11.88 22.23
N LYS A 216 12.43 -11.63 22.88
CA LYS A 216 11.78 -10.32 22.99
C LYS A 216 12.71 -9.29 23.61
N GLU A 217 13.28 -9.58 24.77
CA GLU A 217 14.22 -8.69 25.45
C GLU A 217 15.42 -8.33 24.55
N PHE A 218 16.00 -9.34 23.89
CA PHE A 218 17.11 -9.12 22.97
C PHE A 218 16.70 -8.27 21.76
N LYS A 219 15.56 -8.57 21.14
CA LYS A 219 15.09 -7.92 19.92
C LYS A 219 14.68 -6.47 20.19
N GLU A 220 13.95 -6.19 21.27
CA GLU A 220 13.60 -4.82 21.67
C GLU A 220 14.84 -3.99 21.99
N LYS A 221 15.85 -4.57 22.67
CA LYS A 221 17.14 -3.91 22.89
C LYS A 221 17.88 -3.64 21.58
N HIS A 222 17.85 -4.58 20.63
CA HIS A 222 18.46 -4.40 19.33
C HIS A 222 17.76 -3.29 18.51
N ILE A 223 16.42 -3.23 18.53
CA ILE A 223 15.65 -2.16 17.88
C ILE A 223 16.08 -0.79 18.41
N LYS A 224 16.17 -0.63 19.75
CA LYS A 224 16.64 0.61 20.38
C LYS A 224 18.06 0.98 19.95
N LYS A 225 18.97 0.00 19.89
CA LYS A 225 20.33 0.22 19.39
C LYS A 225 20.35 0.66 17.92
N VAL A 226 19.49 0.11 17.07
CA VAL A 226 19.40 0.54 15.66
C VAL A 226 18.85 1.96 15.57
N LEU A 227 17.83 2.29 16.39
CA LEU A 227 17.23 3.63 16.47
C LEU A 227 18.24 4.73 16.83
N GLU A 228 19.29 4.43 17.61
CA GLU A 228 20.35 5.40 17.93
C GLU A 228 20.98 6.01 16.66
N ASN A 229 21.09 5.24 15.57
CA ASN A 229 21.61 5.73 14.28
C ASN A 229 20.67 6.71 13.56
N TYR A 230 19.45 6.86 14.05
CA TYR A 230 18.41 7.70 13.45
C TYR A 230 18.02 8.89 14.33
N ILE A 231 18.78 9.16 15.41
CA ILE A 231 18.60 10.35 16.23
C ILE A 231 18.84 11.60 15.37
N GLY A 232 17.87 12.51 15.36
CA GLY A 232 17.91 13.72 14.52
C GLY A 232 17.56 13.49 13.04
N ILE A 233 17.34 12.24 12.62
CA ILE A 233 16.87 11.88 11.27
C ILE A 233 15.37 11.62 11.29
N LEU A 234 14.90 10.78 12.22
CA LEU A 234 13.46 10.49 12.33
C LEU A 234 12.69 11.66 12.96
N PRO A 235 11.51 11.99 12.42
CA PRO A 235 10.52 12.79 13.13
C PRO A 235 10.25 12.24 14.53
N SER A 236 10.02 13.14 15.49
CA SER A 236 9.98 12.77 16.92
C SER A 236 8.85 11.81 17.29
N ASP A 237 7.72 11.89 16.59
CA ASP A 237 6.57 11.01 16.73
C ASP A 237 6.87 9.60 16.19
N ILE A 238 7.54 9.51 15.04
CA ILE A 238 7.98 8.24 14.44
C ILE A 238 9.02 7.57 15.34
N TYR A 239 10.04 8.31 15.79
CA TYR A 239 11.07 7.78 16.69
C TYR A 239 10.43 7.19 17.96
N LYS A 240 9.53 7.94 18.62
CA LYS A 240 8.84 7.49 19.82
C LYS A 240 7.95 6.28 19.57
N ALA A 241 7.27 6.21 18.43
CA ALA A 241 6.41 5.07 18.11
C ALA A 241 7.23 3.78 17.95
N VAL A 242 8.37 3.85 17.25
CA VAL A 242 9.28 2.71 17.07
C VAL A 242 9.95 2.33 18.40
N GLU A 243 10.38 3.31 19.20
CA GLU A 243 11.04 3.07 20.50
C GLU A 243 10.11 2.39 21.52
N ASN A 244 8.83 2.75 21.50
CA ASN A 244 7.81 2.22 22.40
C ASN A 244 7.13 0.96 21.87
N TYR A 245 7.47 0.50 20.67
CA TYR A 245 6.93 -0.73 20.11
C TYR A 245 7.28 -1.92 21.01
N LYS A 246 6.27 -2.72 21.34
CA LYS A 246 6.43 -3.94 22.14
C LYS A 246 6.14 -5.15 21.28
N ILE A 247 7.04 -6.12 21.36
CA ILE A 247 6.85 -7.41 20.70
C ILE A 247 5.93 -8.27 21.57
N GLU A 248 4.90 -8.81 20.97
CA GLU A 248 3.92 -9.67 21.63
C GLU A 248 4.15 -11.13 21.25
N ILE A 249 3.83 -12.06 22.14
CA ILE A 249 3.98 -13.49 21.81
C ILE A 249 3.04 -13.95 20.69
N THR A 250 1.96 -13.19 20.50
CA THR A 250 0.93 -13.36 19.46
C THR A 250 1.34 -12.80 18.11
N ASP A 251 2.45 -12.04 18.02
CA ASP A 251 3.08 -11.65 16.75
C ASP A 251 3.47 -12.87 15.94
#